data_AF-X1P3P9-F1
#
_entry.id   AF-X1P3P9-F1
#
_cell.length_a   1.000
_cell.length_b   1.000
_cell.length_c   1.000
_cell.angle_alpha   90.00
_cell.angle_beta   90.00
_cell.angle_gamma   90.00
#
_symmetry.space_group_name_H-M   'P 1'
#
loop_
_entity.id
_entity.type
_entity.pdbx_description
1 polymer ?
#
loop_
_entity_poly.entity_id
_entity_poly.type
_entity_poly.pdbx_seq_one_letter_code
_entity_poly.pdbx_strand_id
1 'polypeptide(L)'
;FGSDMGSDPVIGEDGTIYFGTFEGAWTDAKIFAVNPNGTEKWSYPTGYHTTSDPAIGDDGTIYIGSGDTYLYALYPNGTLRWIFLIRASIVSKIPMIS
;
A
#
# COMPACT_ATOMS: atom_id res chain seq x y z
N PHE A 1 -14.85 -17.63 14.95
CA PHE A 1 -14.46 -17.31 13.56
C PHE A 1 -13.88 -15.92 13.59
N GLY A 2 -12.56 -15.83 13.80
CA GLY A 2 -11.86 -14.55 13.84
C GLY A 2 -11.83 -14.00 12.43
N SER A 3 -12.24 -12.76 12.25
CA SER A 3 -12.03 -12.05 10.99
C SER A 3 -10.53 -11.95 10.77
N ASP A 4 -10.01 -12.68 9.79
CA ASP A 4 -8.72 -12.35 9.16
C ASP A 4 -8.86 -10.92 8.63
N MET A 5 -8.47 -9.94 9.44
CA MET A 5 -8.34 -8.52 9.03
C MET A 5 -6.89 -8.23 8.67
N GLY A 6 -6.27 -9.14 7.91
CA GLY A 6 -5.00 -8.90 7.23
C GLY A 6 -5.30 -8.69 5.76
N SER A 7 -4.75 -7.63 5.16
CA SER A 7 -4.73 -7.49 3.70
C SER A 7 -4.10 -8.74 3.08
N ASP A 8 -4.80 -9.41 2.17
CA ASP A 8 -4.27 -10.57 1.47
C ASP A 8 -3.09 -10.13 0.57
N PRO A 9 -2.00 -10.91 0.49
CA PRO A 9 -0.87 -10.58 -0.39
C PRO A 9 -1.24 -10.78 -1.87
N VAL A 10 -0.61 -10.00 -2.76
CA VAL A 10 -0.66 -10.22 -4.22
C VAL A 10 0.73 -10.57 -4.75
N ILE A 11 0.79 -11.42 -5.79
CA ILE A 11 2.05 -11.87 -6.40
C ILE A 11 2.16 -11.26 -7.80
N GLY A 12 3.27 -10.57 -8.08
CA GLY A 12 3.59 -10.03 -9.41
C GLY A 12 4.11 -11.10 -10.38
N GLU A 13 4.20 -10.75 -11.66
CA GLU A 13 4.68 -11.67 -12.71
C GLU A 13 6.12 -12.16 -12.47
N ASP A 14 6.96 -11.35 -11.81
CA ASP A 14 8.32 -11.70 -11.42
C ASP A 14 8.40 -12.54 -10.13
N GLY A 15 7.26 -12.89 -9.55
CA GLY A 15 7.13 -13.61 -8.28
C GLY A 15 7.28 -12.73 -7.03
N THR A 16 7.45 -11.41 -7.17
CA THR A 16 7.47 -10.50 -6.02
C THR A 16 6.12 -10.53 -5.30
N ILE A 17 6.15 -10.67 -3.98
CA ILE A 17 4.97 -10.71 -3.13
C ILE A 17 4.78 -9.32 -2.50
N TYR A 18 3.61 -8.74 -2.67
CA TYR A 18 3.25 -7.43 -2.13
C TYR A 18 2.16 -7.56 -1.07
N PHE A 19 2.31 -6.88 0.06
CA PHE A 19 1.30 -6.85 1.11
C PHE A 19 1.47 -5.60 1.99
N GLY A 20 0.40 -5.23 2.68
CA GLY A 20 0.40 -4.15 3.64
C GLY A 20 0.47 -4.62 5.08
N THR A 21 0.63 -3.66 5.99
CA THR A 21 0.62 -3.90 7.45
C THR A 21 -0.81 -3.88 7.98
N PHE A 22 -1.12 -4.81 8.88
CA PHE A 22 -2.45 -4.96 9.47
C PHE A 22 -2.67 -4.04 10.69
N GLU A 23 -3.89 -4.07 11.23
CA GLU A 23 -4.29 -3.31 12.41
C GLU A 23 -3.33 -3.52 13.60
N GLY A 24 -2.91 -2.43 14.25
CA GLY A 24 -1.92 -2.44 15.34
C GLY A 24 -0.57 -1.84 14.95
N ALA A 25 -0.26 -1.73 13.66
CA ALA A 25 0.89 -0.98 13.14
C ALA A 25 0.57 0.52 12.98
N TRP A 26 0.02 1.18 13.99
CA TRP A 26 -0.54 2.54 13.85
C TRP A 26 0.46 3.59 13.33
N THR A 27 1.73 3.52 13.76
CA THR A 27 2.78 4.51 13.41
C THR A 27 3.88 3.95 12.53
N ASP A 28 4.01 2.63 12.45
CA ASP A 28 5.05 1.94 11.66
C ASP A 28 4.43 1.18 10.48
N ALA A 29 3.25 1.61 10.03
CA ALA A 29 2.57 1.02 8.91
C ALA A 29 3.41 1.18 7.63
N LYS A 30 3.52 0.09 6.90
CA LYS A 30 4.26 0.01 5.64
C LYS A 30 3.53 -0.86 4.63
N ILE A 31 3.92 -0.67 3.38
CA ILE A 31 3.70 -1.56 2.26
C ILE A 31 5.01 -2.27 2.00
N PHE A 32 4.99 -3.58 1.87
CA PHE A 32 6.17 -4.40 1.65
C PHE A 32 6.14 -5.03 0.26
N ALA A 33 7.34 -5.18 -0.30
CA ALA A 33 7.61 -6.12 -1.38
C ALA A 33 8.67 -7.11 -0.92
N VAL A 34 8.42 -8.38 -1.16
CA VAL A 34 9.29 -9.49 -0.76
C VAL A 34 9.63 -10.33 -1.98
N ASN A 35 10.89 -10.69 -2.13
CA ASN A 35 11.35 -11.58 -3.19
C ASN A 35 10.80 -13.01 -2.95
N PRO A 36 10.69 -13.87 -3.98
CA PRO A 36 10.24 -15.26 -3.83
C PRO A 36 11.00 -16.08 -2.79
N ASN A 37 12.24 -15.70 -2.48
CA ASN A 37 13.08 -16.34 -1.47
C ASN A 37 12.84 -15.83 -0.03
N GLY A 38 11.88 -14.93 0.16
CA GLY A 38 11.50 -14.38 1.47
C GLY A 38 12.30 -13.15 1.91
N THR A 39 13.26 -12.64 1.12
CA THR A 39 13.99 -11.42 1.50
C THR A 39 13.22 -10.16 1.14
N GLU A 40 13.30 -9.12 1.99
CA GLU A 40 12.72 -7.81 1.67
C GLU A 40 13.35 -7.26 0.38
N LYS A 41 12.50 -6.89 -0.57
CA LYS A 41 12.88 -6.19 -1.81
C LYS A 41 12.84 -4.69 -1.59
N TRP A 42 11.77 -4.20 -0.96
CA TRP A 42 11.63 -2.83 -0.48
C TRP A 42 10.46 -2.70 0.50
N SER A 43 10.40 -1.58 1.21
CA SER A 43 9.24 -1.16 1.99
C SER A 43 8.95 0.34 1.81
N TYR A 44 7.67 0.71 1.86
CA TYR A 44 7.20 2.09 1.72
C TYR A 44 6.32 2.48 2.92
N PRO A 45 6.63 3.56 3.65
CA PRO A 45 5.86 3.96 4.82
C PRO A 45 4.49 4.54 4.44
N THR A 46 3.45 4.15 5.16
CA THR A 46 2.10 4.74 5.11
C THR A 46 1.79 5.45 6.41
N GLY A 47 0.75 6.29 6.42
CA GLY A 47 0.33 7.01 7.63
C GLY A 47 -0.48 6.15 8.60
N TYR A 48 -1.00 5.01 8.13
CA TYR A 48 -1.78 4.05 8.91
C TYR A 48 -1.73 2.66 8.28
N HIS A 49 -2.26 1.67 8.99
CA HIS A 49 -2.37 0.31 8.48
C HIS A 49 -3.14 0.28 7.16
N THR A 50 -2.81 -0.68 6.31
CA THR A 50 -3.48 -0.87 5.03
C THR A 50 -4.85 -1.49 5.25
N THR A 51 -5.87 -0.91 4.62
CA THR A 51 -7.28 -1.29 4.82
C THR A 51 -7.84 -2.12 3.68
N SER A 52 -7.05 -2.35 2.63
CA SER A 52 -7.43 -3.16 1.48
C SER A 52 -6.31 -4.08 1.06
N ASP A 53 -6.68 -5.11 0.29
CA ASP A 53 -5.71 -5.93 -0.43
C ASP A 53 -5.01 -5.09 -1.50
N PRO A 54 -3.73 -5.39 -1.83
CA PRO A 54 -3.04 -4.77 -2.93
C PRO A 54 -3.55 -5.30 -4.27
N ALA A 55 -3.51 -4.45 -5.29
CA ALA A 55 -3.77 -4.81 -6.68
C ALA A 55 -2.58 -4.41 -7.57
N ILE A 56 -2.32 -5.19 -8.62
CA ILE A 56 -1.27 -4.91 -9.60
C ILE A 56 -1.95 -4.53 -10.92
N GLY A 57 -1.65 -3.34 -11.45
CA GLY A 57 -2.09 -2.95 -12.79
C GLY A 57 -1.24 -3.60 -13.89
N ASP A 58 -1.75 -3.61 -15.12
CA ASP A 58 -1.04 -4.18 -16.29
C ASP A 58 0.34 -3.55 -16.56
N ASP A 59 0.58 -2.33 -16.05
CA ASP A 59 1.87 -1.64 -16.12
C ASP A 59 2.80 -1.92 -14.94
N GLY A 60 2.42 -2.86 -14.06
CA GLY A 60 3.15 -3.25 -12.85
C GLY A 60 2.92 -2.32 -11.65
N THR A 61 2.09 -1.30 -11.75
CA THR A 61 1.81 -0.40 -10.61
C THR A 61 1.09 -1.14 -9.50
N ILE A 62 1.58 -0.99 -8.27
CA ILE A 62 0.96 -1.54 -7.06
C ILE A 62 0.02 -0.50 -6.47
N TYR A 63 -1.24 -0.86 -6.28
CA TYR A 63 -2.28 -0.04 -5.67
C TYR A 63 -2.65 -0.60 -4.31
N ILE A 64 -2.71 0.24 -3.26
CA ILE A 64 -3.19 -0.21 -1.95
C ILE A 64 -3.84 0.95 -1.17
N GLY A 65 -4.98 0.65 -0.53
CA GLY A 65 -5.68 1.57 0.34
C GLY A 65 -5.12 1.55 1.77
N SER A 66 -5.06 2.72 2.39
CA SER A 66 -4.62 2.88 3.77
C SER A 66 -5.70 3.55 4.63
N GLY A 67 -5.70 3.24 5.92
CA GLY A 67 -6.61 3.86 6.89
C GLY A 67 -6.30 5.34 7.14
N ASP A 68 -5.18 5.85 6.64
CA ASP A 68 -4.86 7.29 6.62
C ASP A 68 -5.67 8.09 5.57
N THR A 69 -6.68 7.47 4.96
CA THR A 69 -7.60 8.02 3.96
C THR A 69 -7.03 8.17 2.55
N TYR A 70 -5.88 7.57 2.26
CA TYR A 70 -5.27 7.60 0.93
C TYR A 70 -5.25 6.24 0.22
N LEU A 71 -5.29 6.31 -1.12
CA LEU A 71 -4.90 5.26 -2.04
C LEU A 71 -3.48 5.57 -2.53
N TYR A 72 -2.57 4.63 -2.34
CA TYR A 72 -1.19 4.72 -2.79
C TYR A 72 -1.03 3.98 -4.12
N ALA A 73 -0.30 4.59 -5.05
CA ALA A 73 0.20 3.93 -6.25
C ALA A 73 1.73 3.93 -6.20
N LEU A 74 2.34 2.75 -6.21
CA LEU A 74 3.79 2.56 -6.17
C LEU A 74 4.26 1.93 -7.48
N TYR A 75 5.44 2.35 -7.94
CA TYR A 75 6.16 1.64 -8.99
C TYR A 75 6.68 0.29 -8.49
N PRO A 76 6.97 -0.69 -9.39
CA PRO A 76 7.55 -1.99 -9.01
C PRO A 76 8.84 -1.92 -8.17
N ASN A 77 9.57 -0.81 -8.25
CA ASN A 77 10.79 -0.56 -7.49
C ASN A 77 10.54 0.06 -6.10
N GLY A 78 9.28 0.27 -5.71
CA GLY A 78 8.89 0.79 -4.41
C GLY A 78 8.81 2.31 -4.31
N THR A 79 9.09 3.07 -5.38
CA THR A 79 8.94 4.53 -5.34
C THR A 79 7.49 4.95 -5.54
N LEU A 80 7.09 6.05 -4.90
CA LEU A 80 5.75 6.61 -5.04
C LEU A 80 5.51 7.08 -6.48
N ARG A 81 4.45 6.58 -7.10
CA ARG A 81 3.95 7.07 -8.39
C ARG A 81 2.98 8.23 -8.19
N TRP A 82 1.99 8.06 -7.31
CA TRP A 82 1.09 9.11 -6.86
C TRP A 82 0.31 8.66 -5.62
N ILE A 83 -0.36 9.60 -4.97
CA ILE A 83 -1.28 9.36 -3.86
C ILE A 83 -2.63 10.04 -4.15
N PHE A 84 -3.73 9.39 -3.80
CA PHE A 84 -5.09 9.92 -4.03
C PHE A 84 -5.93 9.86 -2.75
N LEU A 85 -6.61 10.96 -2.41
CA LEU A 85 -7.47 11.03 -1.21
C LEU A 85 -8.81 10.33 -1.49
N ILE A 86 -9.07 9.20 -0.83
CA ILE A 86 -10.29 8.39 -1.05
C ILE A 86 -11.47 8.80 -0.17
N ARG A 87 -11.24 9.54 0.92
CA ARG A 87 -12.30 10.18 1.71
C ARG A 87 -12.16 11.69 1.66
N ALA A 88 -12.99 12.33 0.83
CA ALA A 88 -13.33 13.73 0.99
C ALA A 88 -14.33 13.87 2.15
N SER A 89 -13.86 13.80 3.39
CA SER A 89 -14.55 14.54 4.45
C SER A 89 -14.05 15.97 4.39
N ILE A 90 -14.97 16.93 4.37
CA ILE A 90 -14.73 18.34 4.02
C ILE A 90 -13.72 18.97 4.99
N VAL A 91 -12.42 18.88 4.70
CA VAL A 91 -11.42 19.80 5.23
C VAL A 91 -10.47 20.15 4.09
N SER A 92 -10.56 21.41 3.70
CA SER A 92 -9.77 22.07 2.68
C SER A 92 -8.26 21.86 2.88
N LYS A 93 -7.62 21.08 2.00
CA LYS A 93 -6.29 21.43 1.48
C LYS A 93 -5.95 20.59 0.26
N ILE A 94 -6.06 21.21 -0.89
CA ILE A 94 -5.40 20.76 -2.12
C ILE A 94 -3.89 20.97 -1.89
N PRO A 95 -3.02 19.96 -2.03
CA PRO A 95 -1.60 20.22 -2.19
C PRO A 95 -1.39 20.88 -3.55
N MET A 96 -0.98 22.16 -3.55
CA MET A 96 -0.42 22.76 -4.75
C MET A 96 0.85 22.00 -5.10
N ILE A 97 0.91 21.44 -6.30
CA ILE A 97 2.17 21.19 -6.97
C ILE A 97 2.55 22.53 -7.60
N SER A 98 3.57 23.18 -7.05
CA SER A 98 4.25 24.33 -7.65
C SER A 98 5.27 23.86 -8.68
#